data_AF-A0AAW8F509-F1
#
_entry.id   AF-A0AAW8F509-F1
#
_cell.length_a   1.000
_cell.length_b   1.000
_cell.length_c   1.000
_cell.angle_alpha   90.00
_cell.angle_beta   90.00
_cell.angle_gamma   90.00
#
_symmetry.space_group_name_H-M   'P 1'
#
loop_
_entity.id
_entity.type
_entity.pdbx_description
1 polymer ?
#
loop_
_entity_poly.entity_id
_entity_poly.type
_entity_poly.pdbx_seq_one_letter_code
_entity_poly.pdbx_strand_id
1 'polypeptide(L)'
;MTEDFEAILQAGSQELAAQTSARPAAVVRSRGDELRRRHRMATAALAVALVAAVGGGAFAVTGHSRQAAAPEAVVSPTTPATSTDEPTVTPKTPSAAPDNPAATPPSTPSPPCRSLVVPQEIKDAVTQAYQRSQPELVHIAPVRGTFYYGECDGVLYAGTAFTPTADATENELVQLQDEGGAEKYFTKDKATGSTWTFVDSDGFPRDPRGCAAIHEIPARLAALWGDCLARP
;
A
#
# COMPACT_ATOMS: atom_id res chain seq x y z
N MET A 1 30.40 -44.49 -25.99
CA MET A 1 29.59 -44.19 -24.79
C MET A 1 29.15 -42.72 -24.71
N THR A 2 29.60 -41.82 -25.60
CA THR A 2 29.21 -40.41 -25.61
C THR A 2 27.97 -40.13 -26.48
N GLU A 3 27.76 -40.92 -27.54
CA GLU A 3 26.67 -40.69 -28.51
C GLU A 3 25.27 -40.97 -27.94
N ASP A 4 25.12 -42.00 -27.08
CA ASP A 4 23.83 -42.32 -26.45
C ASP A 4 23.39 -41.24 -25.46
N PHE A 5 24.34 -40.59 -24.78
CA PHE A 5 24.03 -39.57 -23.78
C PHE A 5 23.56 -38.26 -24.45
N GLU A 6 24.16 -37.92 -25.59
CA GLU A 6 23.78 -36.75 -26.38
C GLU A 6 22.37 -36.93 -26.99
N ALA A 7 22.06 -38.15 -27.46
CA ALA A 7 20.71 -38.49 -27.95
C ALA A 7 19.64 -38.37 -26.85
N ILE A 8 19.94 -38.80 -25.63
CA ILE A 8 19.01 -38.69 -24.48
C ILE A 8 18.79 -37.23 -24.09
N LEU A 9 19.84 -36.41 -24.07
CA LEU A 9 19.72 -34.98 -23.77
C LEU A 9 18.91 -34.24 -24.84
N GLN A 10 19.14 -34.56 -26.11
CA GLN A 10 18.44 -33.92 -27.22
C GLN A 10 16.94 -34.28 -27.20
N ALA A 11 16.60 -35.55 -26.96
CA ALA A 11 15.22 -35.98 -26.82
C ALA A 11 14.50 -35.29 -25.64
N GLY A 12 15.15 -35.23 -24.47
CA GLY A 12 14.60 -34.56 -23.29
C GLY A 12 14.38 -33.05 -23.51
N SER A 13 15.30 -32.39 -24.21
CA SER A 13 15.16 -30.95 -24.53
C SER A 13 14.01 -30.66 -25.50
N GLN A 14 13.80 -31.53 -26.49
CA GLN A 14 12.69 -31.39 -27.45
C GLN A 14 11.33 -31.64 -26.80
N GLU A 15 11.24 -32.62 -25.90
CA GLU A 15 10.01 -32.90 -25.16
C GLU A 15 9.64 -31.75 -24.21
N LEU A 16 10.63 -31.18 -23.51
CA LEU A 16 10.42 -30.02 -22.65
C LEU A 16 10.00 -28.78 -23.45
N ALA A 17 10.63 -28.55 -24.61
CA ALA A 17 10.28 -27.44 -25.51
C ALA A 17 8.85 -27.59 -26.08
N ALA A 18 8.42 -28.82 -26.40
CA ALA A 18 7.06 -29.09 -26.86
C ALA A 18 6.02 -28.88 -25.76
N GLN A 19 6.32 -29.26 -24.52
CA GLN A 19 5.42 -29.07 -23.38
C GLN A 19 5.29 -27.60 -22.96
N THR A 20 6.37 -26.82 -23.03
CA THR A 20 6.41 -25.42 -22.57
C THR A 20 5.90 -24.42 -23.62
N SER A 21 6.09 -24.68 -24.92
CA SER A 21 5.74 -23.70 -25.97
C SER A 21 4.26 -23.70 -26.40
N ALA A 22 3.56 -24.83 -26.28
CA ALA A 22 2.23 -24.97 -26.87
C ALA A 22 1.06 -24.65 -25.91
N ARG A 23 1.19 -24.98 -24.63
CA ARG A 23 0.05 -24.95 -23.68
C ARG A 23 -0.27 -23.58 -23.06
N PRO A 24 0.70 -22.81 -22.53
CA PRO A 24 0.36 -21.53 -21.89
C PRO A 24 -0.03 -20.45 -22.91
N ALA A 25 0.64 -20.41 -24.07
CA ALA A 25 0.39 -19.38 -25.08
C ALA A 25 -0.99 -19.51 -25.76
N ALA A 26 -1.49 -20.74 -25.96
CA ALA A 26 -2.82 -20.96 -26.53
C ALA A 26 -3.94 -20.54 -25.56
N VAL A 27 -3.77 -20.82 -24.26
CA VAL A 27 -4.73 -20.46 -23.20
C VAL A 27 -4.75 -18.94 -22.97
N VAL A 28 -3.60 -18.27 -23.02
CA VAL A 28 -3.54 -16.80 -22.92
C VAL A 28 -4.20 -16.14 -24.12
N ARG A 29 -3.99 -16.66 -25.34
CA ARG A 29 -4.64 -16.14 -26.56
C ARG A 29 -6.15 -16.32 -26.53
N SER A 30 -6.67 -17.49 -26.11
CA SER A 30 -8.11 -17.73 -26.02
C SER A 30 -8.77 -16.81 -24.98
N ARG A 31 -8.13 -16.58 -23.83
CA ARG A 31 -8.63 -15.67 -22.79
C ARG A 31 -8.64 -14.20 -23.25
N GLY A 32 -7.62 -13.77 -24.00
CA GLY A 32 -7.58 -12.42 -24.59
C GLY A 32 -8.66 -12.19 -25.66
N ASP A 33 -9.01 -13.22 -26.43
CA ASP A 33 -10.06 -13.14 -27.44
C ASP A 33 -11.46 -13.13 -26.82
N GLU A 34 -11.68 -13.88 -25.73
CA GLU A 34 -12.91 -13.85 -24.93
C GLU A 34 -13.20 -12.43 -24.38
N LEU A 35 -12.18 -11.78 -23.80
CA LEU A 35 -12.29 -10.42 -23.27
C LEU A 35 -12.60 -9.39 -24.37
N ARG A 36 -11.95 -9.50 -25.54
CA ARG A 36 -12.25 -8.61 -26.68
C ARG A 36 -13.67 -8.77 -27.22
N ARG A 37 -14.25 -9.98 -27.18
CA ARG A 37 -15.66 -10.21 -27.55
C ARG A 37 -16.62 -9.55 -26.56
N ARG A 38 -16.37 -9.67 -25.25
CA ARG A 38 -17.20 -9.04 -24.21
C ARG A 38 -17.18 -7.51 -24.31
N HIS A 39 -16.01 -6.92 -24.56
CA HIS A 39 -15.89 -5.47 -24.71
C HIS A 39 -16.68 -4.94 -25.91
N ARG A 40 -16.69 -5.66 -27.03
CA ARG A 40 -17.47 -5.28 -28.23
C ARG A 40 -18.98 -5.37 -28.01
N MET A 41 -19.45 -6.34 -27.22
CA MET A 41 -20.87 -6.45 -26.84
C MET A 41 -21.31 -5.31 -25.90
N ALA A 42 -20.46 -4.90 -24.96
CA ALA A 42 -20.76 -3.81 -24.02
C ALA A 42 -20.92 -2.45 -24.71
N THR A 43 -20.14 -2.16 -25.76
CA THR A 43 -20.28 -0.93 -26.55
C THR A 43 -21.56 -0.84 -27.38
N ALA A 44 -22.20 -1.97 -27.72
CA ALA A 44 -23.45 -1.96 -28.49
C ALA A 44 -24.67 -1.58 -27.61
N ALA A 45 -24.67 -1.96 -26.33
CA ALA A 45 -25.77 -1.69 -25.41
C ALA A 45 -25.90 -0.19 -25.05
N LEU A 46 -24.80 0.54 -24.99
CA LEU A 46 -24.77 1.96 -24.63
C LEU A 46 -25.29 2.88 -25.76
N ALA A 47 -25.21 2.44 -27.02
CA ALA A 47 -25.74 3.19 -28.16
C ALA A 47 -27.28 3.13 -28.27
N VAL A 48 -27.92 2.09 -27.73
CA VAL A 48 -29.39 1.95 -27.77
C VAL A 48 -30.06 2.80 -26.68
N ALA A 49 -29.40 3.02 -25.54
CA ALA A 49 -29.96 3.81 -24.44
C ALA A 49 -30.03 5.33 -24.72
N LEU A 50 -29.17 5.87 -25.59
CA LEU A 50 -29.15 7.31 -25.91
C LEU A 50 -30.22 7.75 -26.92
N VAL A 51 -30.85 6.83 -27.65
CA VAL A 51 -31.91 7.17 -28.63
C VAL A 51 -33.30 7.27 -27.99
N ALA A 52 -33.49 6.74 -26.77
CA ALA A 52 -34.78 6.77 -26.07
C ALA A 52 -35.07 8.08 -25.30
N ALA A 53 -34.09 8.99 -25.14
CA ALA A 53 -34.21 10.14 -24.24
C ALA A 53 -34.73 11.45 -24.88
N VAL A 54 -35.11 11.46 -26.16
CA VAL A 54 -35.52 12.70 -26.88
C VAL A 54 -37.01 12.71 -27.28
N GLY A 55 -37.78 11.66 -26.98
CA GLY A 55 -39.14 11.52 -27.50
C GLY A 55 -40.27 11.58 -26.46
N GLY A 56 -40.80 12.77 -26.20
CA GLY A 56 -42.15 13.01 -25.65
C GLY A 56 -42.24 13.04 -24.11
N GLY A 57 -43.02 13.90 -23.44
CA GLY A 57 -44.04 14.86 -23.86
C GLY A 57 -45.09 15.02 -22.75
N ALA A 58 -45.14 16.20 -22.13
CA ALA A 58 -46.29 16.94 -21.54
C ALA A 58 -47.28 16.35 -20.49
N PHE A 59 -47.84 17.30 -19.69
CA PHE A 59 -49.03 17.28 -18.80
C PHE A 59 -48.79 16.79 -17.35
N ALA A 60 -49.31 17.39 -16.26
CA ALA A 60 -50.22 18.52 -16.04
C ALA A 60 -50.04 19.13 -14.62
N VAL A 61 -50.52 20.37 -14.49
CA VAL A 61 -50.61 21.26 -13.32
C VAL A 61 -51.80 20.92 -12.40
N THR A 62 -51.67 21.16 -11.08
CA THR A 62 -52.63 21.82 -10.14
C THR A 62 -51.92 21.89 -8.77
N GLY A 63 -51.62 23.06 -8.14
CA GLY A 63 -52.49 24.01 -7.42
C GLY A 63 -52.57 23.62 -5.91
N HIS A 64 -52.37 24.41 -4.85
CA HIS A 64 -52.43 25.87 -4.60
C HIS A 64 -51.76 26.25 -3.24
N SER A 65 -51.08 27.42 -3.18
CA SER A 65 -51.15 28.56 -2.21
C SER A 65 -51.08 28.32 -0.69
N ARG A 66 -50.47 29.16 0.18
CA ARG A 66 -49.84 30.51 0.17
C ARG A 66 -49.29 30.73 1.59
N GLN A 67 -48.16 31.41 1.78
CA GLN A 67 -48.10 32.60 2.65
C GLN A 67 -46.81 33.40 2.39
N ALA A 68 -46.97 34.71 2.27
CA ALA A 68 -45.98 35.68 1.81
C ALA A 68 -45.27 36.41 2.96
N ALA A 69 -44.03 36.84 2.75
CA ALA A 69 -43.59 38.25 2.78
C ALA A 69 -42.07 38.37 2.56
N ALA A 70 -41.66 39.39 1.80
CA ALA A 70 -40.30 39.93 1.62
C ALA A 70 -40.33 41.43 2.04
N PRO A 71 -39.29 42.29 1.84
CA PRO A 71 -37.85 42.13 1.53
C PRO A 71 -36.96 42.88 2.58
N GLU A 72 -35.62 42.87 2.57
CA GLU A 72 -34.68 43.80 1.87
C GLU A 72 -33.24 43.37 2.26
N ALA A 73 -32.35 43.10 1.31
CA ALA A 73 -31.28 43.98 0.79
C ALA A 73 -30.13 44.30 1.76
N VAL A 74 -28.88 44.10 1.27
CA VAL A 74 -27.69 44.99 1.36
C VAL A 74 -26.35 44.22 1.56
N VAL A 75 -25.61 44.13 0.43
CA VAL A 75 -24.19 44.47 0.21
C VAL A 75 -23.04 43.63 0.82
N SER A 76 -22.12 43.22 -0.07
CA SER A 76 -20.77 42.63 0.10
C SER A 76 -19.79 43.52 0.90
N PRO A 77 -18.67 42.97 1.45
CA PRO A 77 -17.34 43.22 0.82
C PRO A 77 -16.28 42.08 1.05
N THR A 78 -15.38 41.75 0.11
CA THR A 78 -14.01 42.29 -0.18
C THR A 78 -12.85 41.54 0.52
N THR A 79 -11.86 41.11 -0.28
CA THR A 79 -10.52 40.55 0.03
C THR A 79 -9.42 41.65 -0.09
N PRO A 80 -8.11 41.35 0.10
CA PRO A 80 -7.29 41.27 1.31
C PRO A 80 -6.31 42.47 1.48
N ALA A 81 -5.50 42.51 2.56
CA ALA A 81 -4.28 43.32 2.58
C ALA A 81 -3.16 42.68 3.41
N THR A 82 -2.00 42.54 2.78
CA THR A 82 -0.67 42.27 3.36
C THR A 82 -0.04 43.61 3.72
N SER A 83 0.48 43.76 4.94
CA SER A 83 1.39 44.86 5.30
C SER A 83 2.63 44.35 6.01
N THR A 84 3.76 44.71 5.40
CA THR A 84 5.12 44.83 5.93
C THR A 84 5.16 45.82 7.10
N ASP A 85 5.95 45.53 8.15
CA ASP A 85 6.77 46.53 8.86
C ASP A 85 7.77 45.87 9.85
N GLU A 86 9.02 46.30 9.74
CA GLU A 86 10.18 46.20 10.65
C GLU A 86 10.83 47.62 10.64
N PRO A 87 11.68 48.09 11.57
CA PRO A 87 12.09 47.67 12.93
C PRO A 87 11.86 48.78 14.00
N THR A 88 12.13 48.52 15.28
CA THR A 88 12.86 49.45 16.18
C THR A 88 13.35 48.74 17.45
N VAL A 89 14.65 48.92 17.71
CA VAL A 89 15.45 48.43 18.83
C VAL A 89 15.24 49.28 20.08
N THR A 90 15.11 48.66 21.27
CA THR A 90 15.66 49.21 22.53
C THR A 90 16.02 48.09 23.52
N PRO A 91 17.19 48.13 24.19
CA PRO A 91 17.75 47.01 24.94
C PRO A 91 17.36 46.98 26.43
N LYS A 92 17.28 45.79 27.02
CA LYS A 92 17.28 45.61 28.49
C LYS A 92 18.20 44.45 28.91
N THR A 93 19.25 44.83 29.62
CA THR A 93 20.37 44.07 30.22
C THR A 93 19.86 43.14 31.35
N PRO A 94 20.62 42.10 31.76
CA PRO A 94 20.12 40.81 32.23
C PRO A 94 19.94 40.75 33.76
N SER A 95 19.05 39.87 34.20
CA SER A 95 18.98 39.44 35.60
C SER A 95 19.48 38.00 35.68
N ALA A 96 20.73 37.84 36.11
CA ALA A 96 21.35 36.57 36.43
C ALA A 96 20.64 35.95 37.65
N ALA A 97 20.15 34.73 37.50
CA ALA A 97 19.79 33.85 38.61
C ALA A 97 20.80 32.69 38.64
N PRO A 98 21.25 32.26 39.83
CA PRO A 98 22.41 31.39 39.98
C PRO A 98 22.18 29.99 39.43
N ASP A 99 23.22 29.51 38.75
CA ASP A 99 23.42 28.14 38.28
C ASP A 99 23.16 27.12 39.38
N ASN A 100 22.14 26.30 39.18
CA ASN A 100 22.05 24.99 39.79
C ASN A 100 22.12 23.99 38.62
N PRO A 101 23.25 23.30 38.39
CA PRO A 101 23.28 22.19 37.46
C PRO A 101 22.46 21.06 38.11
N ALA A 102 21.16 21.04 37.81
CA ALA A 102 20.35 19.85 37.98
C ALA A 102 21.00 18.78 37.11
N ALA A 103 21.73 17.87 37.76
CA ALA A 103 22.32 16.70 37.15
C ALA A 103 21.23 15.99 36.36
N THR A 104 21.28 16.10 35.04
CA THR A 104 20.46 15.30 34.15
C THR A 104 20.78 13.85 34.47
N PRO A 105 19.82 13.02 34.89
CA PRO A 105 20.09 11.60 35.06
C PRO A 105 20.64 11.07 33.74
N PRO A 106 21.70 10.23 33.76
CA PRO A 106 22.25 9.69 32.54
C PRO A 106 21.12 8.95 31.80
N SER A 107 20.75 9.47 30.63
CA SER A 107 19.86 8.77 29.71
C SER A 107 20.51 7.43 29.42
N THR A 108 19.93 6.36 29.97
CA THR A 108 20.35 5.00 29.66
C THR A 108 20.38 4.89 28.14
N PRO A 109 21.51 4.50 27.52
CA PRO A 109 21.57 4.44 26.07
C PRO A 109 20.50 3.47 25.59
N SER A 110 19.55 3.98 24.79
CA SER A 110 18.52 3.13 24.21
C SER A 110 19.18 1.98 23.46
N PRO A 111 18.65 0.75 23.58
CA PRO A 111 19.24 -0.40 22.92
C PRO A 111 19.31 -0.15 21.41
N PRO A 112 20.46 -0.44 20.77
CA PRO A 112 20.63 -0.16 19.35
C PRO A 112 19.67 -1.02 18.51
N CYS A 113 19.26 -0.46 17.37
CA CYS A 113 18.52 -1.20 16.35
C CYS A 113 19.25 -2.48 15.94
N ARG A 114 18.49 -3.57 15.74
CA ARG A 114 19.04 -4.84 15.26
C ARG A 114 18.06 -5.55 14.33
N SER A 115 18.62 -6.22 13.33
CA SER A 115 17.89 -7.21 12.53
C SER A 115 17.84 -8.53 13.30
N LEU A 116 16.74 -9.27 13.16
CA LEU A 116 16.45 -10.48 13.91
C LEU A 116 16.17 -11.62 12.95
N VAL A 117 16.46 -12.85 13.38
CA VAL A 117 16.04 -14.06 12.67
C VAL A 117 14.52 -14.12 12.70
N VAL A 118 13.89 -14.43 11.57
CA VAL A 118 12.44 -14.53 11.44
C VAL A 118 11.97 -15.93 11.84
N PRO A 119 11.40 -16.12 13.05
CA PRO A 119 10.83 -17.40 13.41
C PRO A 119 9.42 -17.53 12.77
N GLN A 120 8.90 -18.76 12.68
CA GLN A 120 7.65 -19.01 11.96
C GLN A 120 6.46 -18.33 12.63
N GLU A 121 6.46 -18.24 13.95
CA GLU A 121 5.40 -17.65 14.76
C GLU A 121 5.23 -16.15 14.45
N ILE A 122 6.32 -15.47 14.10
CA ILE A 122 6.27 -14.06 13.69
C ILE A 122 5.67 -13.91 12.30
N LYS A 123 5.98 -14.83 11.37
CA LYS A 123 5.34 -14.84 10.04
C LYS A 123 3.84 -15.06 10.16
N ASP A 124 3.42 -16.01 10.98
CA ASP A 124 2.01 -16.33 11.18
C ASP A 124 1.28 -15.15 11.83
N ALA A 125 1.86 -14.55 12.87
CA ALA A 125 1.26 -13.42 13.57
C ALA A 125 1.17 -12.15 12.70
N VAL A 126 2.16 -11.89 11.84
CA VAL A 126 2.12 -10.79 10.86
C VAL A 126 1.09 -11.06 9.76
N THR A 127 0.98 -12.31 9.29
CA THR A 127 -0.04 -12.71 8.32
C THR A 127 -1.45 -12.49 8.88
N GLN A 128 -1.69 -12.90 10.13
CA GLN A 128 -2.96 -12.64 10.83
C GLN A 128 -3.21 -11.14 11.03
N ALA A 129 -2.17 -10.34 11.27
CA ALA A 129 -2.33 -8.89 11.35
C ALA A 129 -2.78 -8.30 10.02
N TYR A 130 -2.21 -8.76 8.91
CA TYR A 130 -2.60 -8.29 7.59
C TYR A 130 -4.02 -8.73 7.21
N GLN A 131 -4.40 -9.97 7.51
CA GLN A 131 -5.78 -10.46 7.34
C GLN A 131 -6.80 -9.62 8.13
N ARG A 132 -6.43 -9.12 9.31
CA ARG A 132 -7.31 -8.22 10.08
C ARG A 132 -7.44 -6.84 9.45
N SER A 133 -6.39 -6.33 8.79
CA SER A 133 -6.48 -5.08 8.03
C SER A 133 -7.14 -5.24 6.66
N GLN A 134 -7.09 -6.44 6.08
CA GLN A 134 -7.65 -6.78 4.78
C GLN A 134 -8.47 -8.08 4.89
N PRO A 135 -9.71 -8.02 5.40
CA PRO A 135 -10.51 -9.21 5.70
C PRO A 135 -10.85 -10.08 4.47
N GLU A 136 -10.75 -9.51 3.28
CA GLU A 136 -11.02 -10.21 2.01
C GLU A 136 -9.83 -11.08 1.56
N LEU A 137 -8.63 -10.87 2.12
CA LEU A 137 -7.40 -11.60 1.78
C LEU A 137 -7.09 -12.67 2.82
N VAL A 138 -7.74 -13.84 2.72
CA VAL A 138 -7.59 -14.93 3.69
C VAL A 138 -6.48 -15.90 3.26
N HIS A 139 -6.43 -16.23 1.97
CA HIS A 139 -5.53 -17.25 1.41
C HIS A 139 -4.21 -16.66 0.95
N ILE A 140 -3.44 -16.16 1.91
CA ILE A 140 -2.16 -15.48 1.66
C ILE A 140 -1.04 -16.06 2.51
N ALA A 141 0.18 -15.97 1.98
CA ALA A 141 1.39 -16.31 2.70
C ALA A 141 2.50 -15.28 2.41
N PRO A 142 3.42 -15.04 3.35
CA PRO A 142 4.59 -14.21 3.08
C PRO A 142 5.43 -14.77 1.92
N VAL A 143 5.90 -13.88 1.05
CA VAL A 143 6.83 -14.26 -0.02
C VAL A 143 8.11 -14.83 0.59
N ARG A 144 8.57 -15.97 0.05
CA ARG A 144 9.77 -16.63 0.56
C ARG A 144 11.01 -15.78 0.29
N GLY A 145 11.83 -15.59 1.32
CA GLY A 145 13.13 -14.91 1.21
C GLY A 145 13.07 -13.38 1.28
N THR A 146 11.89 -12.78 1.44
CA THR A 146 11.73 -11.31 1.49
C THR A 146 11.20 -10.81 2.83
N PHE A 147 11.25 -11.64 3.88
CA PHE A 147 10.72 -11.25 5.19
C PHE A 147 11.80 -10.54 6.01
N TYR A 148 11.51 -9.31 6.40
CA TYR A 148 12.34 -8.50 7.28
C TYR A 148 11.78 -8.53 8.70
N TYR A 149 12.64 -8.67 9.70
CA TYR A 149 12.26 -8.62 11.11
C TYR A 149 13.36 -7.98 11.93
N GLY A 150 12.99 -7.16 12.91
CA GLY A 150 13.95 -6.39 13.67
C GLY A 150 13.32 -5.65 14.84
N GLU A 151 14.19 -5.00 15.61
CA GLU A 151 13.81 -4.27 16.81
C GLU A 151 14.60 -2.97 16.92
N CYS A 152 13.93 -1.89 17.30
CA CYS A 152 14.55 -0.63 17.74
C CYS A 152 13.76 -0.08 18.92
N ASP A 153 14.46 0.41 19.96
CA ASP A 153 13.83 1.17 21.04
C ASP A 153 12.62 0.48 21.71
N GLY A 154 12.61 -0.87 21.75
CA GLY A 154 11.52 -1.66 22.32
C GLY A 154 10.31 -1.88 21.39
N VAL A 155 10.38 -1.43 20.14
CA VAL A 155 9.40 -1.70 19.09
C VAL A 155 9.93 -2.78 18.15
N LEU A 156 9.12 -3.79 17.89
CA LEU A 156 9.35 -4.79 16.87
C LEU A 156 8.78 -4.31 15.54
N TYR A 157 9.54 -4.55 14.48
CA TYR A 157 9.17 -4.18 13.11
C TYR A 157 9.25 -5.42 12.23
N ALA A 158 8.31 -5.54 11.30
CA ALA A 158 8.34 -6.56 10.27
C ALA A 158 7.99 -5.96 8.90
N GLY A 159 8.59 -6.50 7.84
CA GLY A 159 8.30 -6.16 6.45
C GLY A 159 8.15 -7.44 5.64
N THR A 160 7.07 -7.56 4.87
CA THR A 160 6.89 -8.68 3.93
C THR A 160 5.92 -8.31 2.80
N ALA A 161 6.17 -8.80 1.58
CA ALA A 161 5.13 -8.98 0.58
C ALA A 161 4.33 -10.27 0.83
N PHE A 162 3.14 -10.34 0.25
CA PHE A 162 2.29 -11.52 0.31
C PHE A 162 2.05 -12.09 -1.09
N THR A 163 1.89 -13.41 -1.14
CA THR A 163 1.54 -14.17 -2.32
C THR A 163 0.32 -15.04 -2.03
N PRO A 164 -0.56 -15.30 -3.02
CA PRO A 164 -1.68 -16.20 -2.82
C PRO A 164 -1.21 -17.62 -2.46
N THR A 165 -1.95 -18.29 -1.58
CA THR A 165 -1.80 -19.74 -1.37
C THR A 165 -2.60 -20.52 -2.42
N ALA A 166 -2.48 -21.85 -2.41
CA ALA A 166 -3.15 -22.73 -3.38
C ALA A 166 -4.68 -22.62 -3.34
N ASP A 167 -5.25 -22.23 -2.20
CA ASP A 167 -6.69 -22.15 -1.98
C ASP A 167 -7.27 -20.75 -2.27
N ALA A 168 -6.45 -19.82 -2.78
CA ALA A 168 -6.87 -18.47 -3.08
C ALA A 168 -7.95 -18.41 -4.16
N THR A 169 -9.01 -17.65 -3.87
CA THR A 169 -10.13 -17.40 -4.78
C THR A 169 -9.76 -16.43 -5.89
N GLU A 170 -10.54 -16.43 -6.99
CA GLU A 170 -10.30 -15.48 -8.09
C GLU A 170 -10.35 -14.01 -7.62
N ASN A 171 -11.22 -13.69 -6.67
CA ASN A 171 -11.32 -12.35 -6.09
C ASN A 171 -10.03 -11.95 -5.35
N GLU A 172 -9.48 -12.86 -4.54
CA GLU A 172 -8.21 -12.65 -3.83
C GLU A 172 -7.03 -12.48 -4.81
N LEU A 173 -7.02 -13.23 -5.92
CA LEU A 173 -6.00 -13.07 -6.95
C LEU A 173 -6.05 -11.70 -7.62
N VAL A 174 -7.23 -11.11 -7.81
CA VAL A 174 -7.37 -9.75 -8.35
C VAL A 174 -6.88 -8.74 -7.32
N GLN A 175 -7.34 -8.83 -6.08
CA GLN A 175 -6.92 -7.89 -5.03
C GLN A 175 -5.42 -7.95 -4.74
N LEU A 176 -4.80 -9.13 -4.79
CA LEU A 176 -3.35 -9.24 -4.60
C LEU A 176 -2.55 -8.65 -5.76
N GLN A 177 -3.13 -8.48 -6.94
CA GLN A 177 -2.49 -7.75 -8.03
C GLN A 177 -2.52 -6.23 -7.78
N ASP A 178 -3.62 -5.73 -7.23
CA ASP A 178 -3.79 -4.30 -6.94
C ASP A 178 -3.05 -3.88 -5.67
N GLU A 179 -3.10 -4.70 -4.62
CA GLU A 179 -2.55 -4.40 -3.29
C GLU A 179 -1.40 -5.32 -2.85
N GLY A 180 -1.43 -6.60 -3.21
CA GLY A 180 -0.67 -7.67 -2.54
C GLY A 180 0.82 -7.75 -2.83
N GLY A 181 1.26 -7.30 -4.01
CA GLY A 181 2.67 -7.40 -4.44
C GLY A 181 3.61 -6.42 -3.73
N ALA A 182 3.08 -5.32 -3.20
CA ALA A 182 3.86 -4.33 -2.47
C ALA A 182 4.31 -4.89 -1.10
N GLU A 183 5.50 -4.50 -0.65
CA GLU A 183 5.94 -4.80 0.72
C GLU A 183 4.98 -4.14 1.71
N LYS A 184 4.56 -4.89 2.73
CA LYS A 184 3.71 -4.44 3.82
C LYS A 184 4.54 -4.35 5.08
N TYR A 185 4.35 -3.31 5.86
CA TYR A 185 5.12 -3.03 7.06
C TYR A 185 4.23 -3.06 8.29
N PHE A 186 4.79 -3.59 9.37
CA PHE A 186 4.08 -3.85 10.60
C PHE A 186 4.90 -3.45 11.81
N THR A 187 4.23 -3.03 12.87
CA THR A 187 4.86 -2.73 14.16
C THR A 187 4.17 -3.47 15.30
N LYS A 188 4.92 -3.71 16.36
CA LYS A 188 4.44 -4.25 17.63
C LYS A 188 5.27 -3.69 18.77
N ASP A 189 4.61 -3.14 19.78
CA ASP A 189 5.28 -2.72 21.00
C ASP A 189 5.61 -3.95 21.86
N LYS A 190 6.91 -4.12 22.17
CA LYS A 190 7.41 -5.30 22.88
C LYS A 190 7.12 -5.27 24.37
N ALA A 191 7.12 -4.08 24.98
CA ALA A 191 6.96 -3.91 26.42
C ALA A 191 5.52 -4.19 26.86
N THR A 192 4.55 -3.69 26.08
CA THR A 192 3.11 -3.92 26.29
C THR A 192 2.65 -5.27 25.75
N GLY A 193 3.47 -5.92 24.89
CA GLY A 193 3.10 -7.17 24.24
C GLY A 193 1.93 -7.01 23.26
N SER A 194 1.80 -5.84 22.64
CA SER A 194 0.68 -5.51 21.75
C SER A 194 0.54 -6.52 20.60
N THR A 195 -0.61 -6.50 19.93
CA THR A 195 -0.73 -7.22 18.67
C THR A 195 0.08 -6.51 17.58
N TRP A 196 0.48 -7.26 16.55
CA TRP A 196 1.00 -6.67 15.33
C TRP A 196 -0.05 -5.81 14.65
N THR A 197 0.39 -4.65 14.15
CA THR A 197 -0.44 -3.65 13.48
C THR A 197 0.18 -3.34 12.12
N PHE A 198 -0.63 -3.36 11.07
CA PHE A 198 -0.23 -2.86 9.74
C PHE A 198 -0.07 -1.34 9.82
N VAL A 199 1.07 -0.82 9.38
CA VAL A 199 1.36 0.62 9.46
C VAL A 199 1.47 1.29 8.09
N ASP A 200 2.08 0.63 7.12
CA ASP A 200 2.25 1.19 5.78
C ASP A 200 2.58 0.11 4.75
N SER A 201 2.58 0.49 3.48
CA SER A 201 2.92 -0.31 2.32
C SER A 201 3.85 0.46 1.40
N ASP A 202 4.70 -0.24 0.67
CA ASP A 202 5.32 0.38 -0.51
C ASP A 202 4.24 0.86 -1.48
N GLY A 203 4.46 2.02 -2.09
CA GLY A 203 3.64 2.54 -3.17
C GLY A 203 3.89 1.85 -4.51
N PHE A 204 3.06 2.17 -5.51
CA PHE A 204 3.30 1.79 -6.89
C PHE A 204 3.39 3.05 -7.79
N PRO A 205 4.53 3.32 -8.44
CA PRO A 205 5.78 2.56 -8.37
C PRO A 205 6.45 2.64 -6.98
N ARG A 206 7.32 1.67 -6.69
CA ARG A 206 8.08 1.62 -5.44
C ARG A 206 8.99 2.86 -5.31
N ASP A 207 9.06 3.44 -4.11
CA ASP A 207 10.01 4.52 -3.83
C ASP A 207 11.45 3.98 -4.00
N PRO A 208 12.36 4.74 -4.65
CA PRO A 208 13.75 4.32 -4.84
C PRO A 208 14.52 4.11 -3.54
N ARG A 209 14.05 4.67 -2.41
CA ARG A 209 14.59 4.45 -1.07
C ARG A 209 13.98 3.25 -0.35
N GLY A 210 13.07 2.52 -0.99
CA GLY A 210 12.40 1.34 -0.42
C GLY A 210 11.82 1.62 0.97
N CYS A 211 12.13 0.75 1.94
CA CYS A 211 11.59 0.90 3.30
C CYS A 211 12.17 2.09 4.08
N ALA A 212 13.23 2.74 3.60
CA ALA A 212 13.72 3.99 4.20
C ALA A 212 12.83 5.21 3.88
N ALA A 213 11.86 5.06 2.96
CA ALA A 213 10.83 6.05 2.71
C ALA A 213 9.65 5.97 3.71
N ILE A 214 9.52 4.86 4.44
CA ILE A 214 8.42 4.59 5.38
C ILE A 214 8.74 5.27 6.71
N HIS A 215 7.91 6.22 7.11
CA HIS A 215 8.18 7.06 8.28
C HIS A 215 8.18 6.28 9.59
N GLU A 216 7.41 5.20 9.67
CA GLU A 216 7.30 4.35 10.83
C GLU A 216 8.55 3.49 11.04
N ILE A 217 9.32 3.22 9.98
CA ILE A 217 10.53 2.39 10.06
C ILE A 217 11.73 3.28 10.39
N PRO A 218 12.43 3.04 11.52
CA PRO A 218 13.62 3.81 11.84
C PRO A 218 14.68 3.65 10.75
N ALA A 219 15.26 4.77 10.29
CA ALA A 219 16.27 4.76 9.23
C ALA A 219 17.46 3.82 9.52
N ARG A 220 17.85 3.70 10.80
CA ARG A 220 18.89 2.76 11.24
C ARG A 220 18.51 1.30 11.01
N LEU A 221 17.22 0.95 11.14
CA LEU A 221 16.73 -0.39 10.88
C LEU A 221 16.59 -0.65 9.37
N ALA A 222 16.08 0.32 8.62
CA ALA A 222 16.01 0.22 7.16
C ALA A 222 17.39 -0.04 6.56
N ALA A 223 18.44 0.66 7.03
CA ALA A 223 19.82 0.42 6.62
C ALA A 223 20.31 -1.01 6.92
N LEU A 224 19.92 -1.60 8.07
CA LEU A 224 20.25 -3.00 8.39
C LEU A 224 19.55 -4.00 7.48
N TRP A 225 18.44 -3.61 6.86
CA TRP A 225 17.70 -4.40 5.88
C TRP A 225 18.10 -4.08 4.42
N GLY A 226 19.11 -3.24 4.21
CA GLY A 226 19.52 -2.79 2.87
C GLY A 226 18.40 -2.01 2.16
N ASP A 227 17.72 -1.16 2.92
CA ASP A 227 16.56 -0.36 2.49
C ASP A 227 15.42 -1.18 1.87
N CYS A 228 15.40 -2.48 2.19
CA CYS A 228 14.45 -3.46 1.66
C CYS A 228 14.47 -3.56 0.12
N LEU A 229 15.56 -3.11 -0.51
CA LEU A 229 15.73 -3.09 -1.97
C LEU A 229 16.18 -4.44 -2.54
N ALA A 230 16.58 -5.37 -1.67
CA ALA A 230 16.93 -6.73 -2.04
C ALA A 230 15.65 -7.51 -2.43
N ARG A 231 15.14 -7.26 -3.63
CA ARG A 231 14.25 -8.18 -4.35
C ARG A 231 14.87 -8.54 -5.70
N PRO A 232 14.78 -9.80 -6.13
CA PRO A 232 14.97 -10.17 -7.53
C PRO A 232 13.87 -9.61 -8.43
#